data_AF-A0A392N4H7-F1
#
_entry.id   AF-A0A392N4H7-F1
#
_cell.length_a   1.000
_cell.length_b   1.000
_cell.length_c   1.000
_cell.angle_alpha   90.00
_cell.angle_beta   90.00
_cell.angle_gamma   90.00
#
_symmetry.space_group_name_H-M   'P 1'
#
loop_
_entity.id
_entity.type
_entity.pdbx_description
1 polymer ?
#
loop_
_entity_poly.entity_id
_entity_poly.type
_entity_poly.pdbx_seq_one_letter_code
_entity_poly.pdbx_strand_id
1 'polypeptide(L)'
;MDEVDGYDEAICPVDYEHEGMILDDEISATIVRPLPHGAKLHAFVDASFSGTVLDLPFLCKMNRIGSFGWKDHRQRRAGYKGTSGGIAVCISACDDKDGKAASKSALTYSFLQVMQDVPKLTYGRLLNAMLFTIQWAKAGKIELKGQDLARTTSQQYAQEPQLSSSEKFDISTKLFII
;
A
#
# COMPACT_ATOMS: atom_id res chain seq x y z
N MET A 1 -9.90 19.12 3.19
CA MET A 1 -10.56 18.05 2.42
C MET A 1 -9.92 18.03 1.05
N ASP A 2 -8.71 17.48 1.04
CA ASP A 2 -7.84 17.39 -0.13
C ASP A 2 -7.97 16.03 -0.84
N GLU A 3 -8.83 15.16 -0.30
CA GLU A 3 -9.17 13.82 -0.78
C GLU A 3 -10.44 13.81 -1.63
N VAL A 4 -10.53 12.86 -2.57
CA VAL A 4 -11.61 12.80 -3.59
C VAL A 4 -12.92 12.25 -2.98
N ASP A 5 -12.83 11.47 -1.92
CA ASP A 5 -13.96 10.90 -1.18
C ASP A 5 -14.38 11.73 0.04
N GLY A 6 -13.62 12.76 0.39
CA GLY A 6 -13.95 13.72 1.45
C GLY A 6 -13.70 13.21 2.87
N TYR A 7 -12.83 12.20 3.03
CA TYR A 7 -12.31 11.79 4.33
C TYR A 7 -10.78 11.88 4.28
N ASP A 8 -10.17 12.54 5.26
CA ASP A 8 -8.71 12.54 5.38
C ASP A 8 -8.28 11.19 6.00
N GLU A 9 -7.39 10.46 5.33
CA GLU A 9 -6.82 9.22 5.86
C GLU A 9 -5.95 9.51 7.09
N ALA A 10 -5.99 8.62 8.09
CA ALA A 10 -5.26 8.82 9.34
C ALA A 10 -4.76 7.50 9.93
N ILE A 11 -3.64 7.59 10.65
CA ILE A 11 -3.17 6.53 11.53
C ILE A 11 -3.64 6.87 12.95
N CYS A 12 -4.16 5.87 13.67
CA CYS A 12 -4.58 6.02 15.06
C CYS A 12 -3.49 5.45 15.99
N PRO A 13 -2.73 6.31 16.69
CA PRO A 13 -1.87 5.88 17.80
C PRO A 13 -2.65 5.17 18.91
N VAL A 14 -1.97 4.46 19.80
CA VAL A 14 -2.62 3.77 20.93
C VAL A 14 -3.34 4.73 21.89
N ASP A 15 -2.86 5.97 21.94
CA ASP A 15 -3.32 7.08 22.78
C ASP A 15 -4.13 8.12 21.99
N TYR A 16 -4.68 7.76 20.83
CA TYR A 16 -5.43 8.69 19.96
C TYR A 16 -6.62 9.39 20.65
N GLU A 17 -7.18 8.79 21.70
CA GLU A 17 -8.25 9.42 22.49
C GLU A 17 -7.79 10.67 23.24
N HIS A 18 -6.49 10.75 23.56
CA HIS A 18 -5.89 11.87 24.29
C HIS A 18 -5.07 12.79 23.36
N GLU A 19 -4.22 12.21 22.51
CA GLU A 19 -3.29 12.96 21.65
C GLU A 19 -3.82 13.18 20.21
N GLY A 20 -4.94 12.55 19.86
CA GLY A 20 -5.53 12.64 18.53
C GLY A 20 -4.97 11.64 17.52
N MET A 21 -5.49 11.69 16.30
CA MET A 21 -5.02 10.88 15.18
C MET A 21 -3.93 11.61 14.40
N ILE A 22 -3.05 10.86 13.74
CA ILE A 22 -2.02 11.43 12.86
C ILE A 22 -2.57 11.41 11.43
N LEU A 23 -2.82 12.59 10.87
CA LEU A 23 -3.36 12.75 9.53
C LEU A 23 -2.30 12.47 8.44
N ASP A 24 -2.73 12.01 7.27
CA ASP A 24 -1.89 11.78 6.09
C ASP A 24 -1.03 13.01 5.71
N ASP A 25 -1.59 14.21 5.80
CA ASP A 25 -0.91 15.49 5.56
C ASP A 25 0.28 15.69 6.52
N GLU A 26 0.12 15.29 7.78
CA GLU A 26 1.16 15.38 8.81
C GLU A 26 2.25 14.32 8.56
N ILE A 27 1.87 13.10 8.18
CA ILE A 27 2.81 12.06 7.78
C ILE A 27 3.61 12.53 6.57
N SER A 28 2.95 13.05 5.54
CA SER A 28 3.57 13.58 4.34
C SER A 28 4.52 14.75 4.65
N ALA A 29 4.11 15.67 5.52
CA ALA A 29 4.97 16.75 6.04
C ALA A 29 6.26 16.24 6.66
N THR A 30 6.15 15.17 7.43
CA THR A 30 7.21 14.71 8.32
C THR A 30 8.20 13.80 7.62
N ILE A 31 7.72 12.89 6.76
CA ILE A 31 8.58 11.83 6.19
C ILE A 31 8.63 11.78 4.65
N VAL A 32 7.69 12.40 3.94
CA VAL A 32 7.66 12.38 2.46
C VAL A 32 8.26 13.65 1.87
N ARG A 33 7.70 14.82 2.19
CA ARG A 33 8.15 16.13 1.71
C ARG A 33 9.64 16.39 1.94
N PRO A 34 10.26 16.06 3.10
CA PRO A 34 11.67 16.36 3.32
C PRO A 34 12.64 15.38 2.65
N LEU A 35 12.17 14.35 1.93
CA LEU A 35 13.06 13.35 1.31
C LEU A 35 14.04 14.01 0.33
N PRO A 36 15.37 13.98 0.62
CA PRO A 36 16.36 14.66 -0.19
C PRO A 36 16.71 13.84 -1.44
N HIS A 37 17.38 14.50 -2.38
CA HIS A 37 17.90 13.85 -3.58
C HIS A 37 18.75 12.62 -3.25
N GLY A 38 18.47 11.50 -3.93
CA GLY A 38 19.15 10.21 -3.73
C GLY A 38 18.59 9.36 -2.60
N ALA A 39 17.74 9.90 -1.73
CA ALA A 39 17.01 9.10 -0.74
C ALA A 39 15.81 8.39 -1.37
N LYS A 40 15.49 7.21 -0.84
CA LYS A 40 14.29 6.47 -1.21
C LYS A 40 13.57 6.01 0.06
N LEU A 41 12.29 6.35 0.16
CA LEU A 41 11.37 5.85 1.17
C LEU A 41 10.54 4.73 0.55
N HIS A 42 10.61 3.54 1.14
CA HIS A 42 9.65 2.48 0.93
C HIS A 42 8.77 2.36 2.15
N ALA A 43 7.47 2.56 1.96
CA ALA A 43 6.48 2.37 3.00
C ALA A 43 5.62 1.14 2.67
N PHE A 44 5.35 0.35 3.70
CA PHE A 44 4.42 -0.77 3.64
C PHE A 44 3.36 -0.52 4.70
N VAL A 45 2.11 -0.33 4.27
CA VAL A 45 1.02 0.08 5.17
C VAL A 45 -0.09 -0.96 5.15
N ASP A 46 -0.20 -1.71 6.26
CA ASP A 46 -1.23 -2.73 6.47
C ASP A 46 -2.37 -2.13 7.31
N ALA A 47 -3.12 -1.20 6.70
CA ALA A 47 -4.26 -0.54 7.32
C ALA A 47 -5.44 -0.44 6.34
N SER A 48 -6.66 -0.49 6.86
CA SER A 48 -7.88 -0.32 6.07
C SER A 48 -8.03 1.15 5.66
N PHE A 49 -8.41 1.42 4.40
CA PHE A 49 -8.51 2.78 3.85
C PHE A 49 -7.18 3.57 3.92
N SER A 50 -6.10 2.96 3.42
CA SER A 50 -4.74 3.55 3.47
C SER A 50 -4.11 3.74 2.08
N GLY A 51 -4.96 3.94 1.06
CA GLY A 51 -4.50 4.07 -0.32
C GLY A 51 -3.70 5.35 -0.55
N THR A 52 -3.99 6.38 0.26
CA THR A 52 -3.47 7.74 0.19
C THR A 52 -2.75 8.20 1.46
N VAL A 53 -2.43 7.31 2.41
CA VAL A 53 -1.83 7.62 3.74
C VAL A 53 -0.50 8.39 3.73
N LEU A 54 0.20 8.40 2.60
CA LEU A 54 1.43 9.18 2.39
C LEU A 54 1.24 10.39 1.47
N ASP A 55 0.00 10.63 1.08
CA ASP A 55 -0.44 11.62 0.14
C ASP A 55 0.33 11.64 -1.19
N LEU A 56 0.55 10.44 -1.77
CA LEU A 56 1.35 10.29 -2.98
C LEU A 56 0.54 10.58 -4.26
N PRO A 57 1.12 11.32 -5.22
CA PRO A 57 0.41 11.87 -6.38
C PRO A 57 0.02 10.83 -7.43
N PHE A 58 0.75 9.71 -7.51
CA PHE A 58 0.54 8.69 -8.52
C PHE A 58 0.13 7.37 -7.90
N LEU A 59 -1.00 6.84 -8.34
CA LEU A 59 -1.52 5.53 -7.95
C LEU A 59 -1.36 4.55 -9.12
N CYS A 60 -0.65 3.46 -8.91
CA CYS A 60 -0.55 2.37 -9.86
C CYS A 60 -1.64 1.35 -9.55
N LYS A 61 -2.67 1.29 -10.41
CA LYS A 61 -3.67 0.24 -10.34
C LYS A 61 -3.20 -0.96 -11.14
N MET A 62 -3.18 -2.10 -10.48
CA MET A 62 -3.03 -3.40 -11.11
C MET A 62 -4.42 -3.93 -11.44
N ASN A 63 -4.63 -4.43 -12.64
CA ASN A 63 -5.84 -5.19 -12.95
C ASN A 63 -5.57 -6.70 -12.80
N ARG A 64 -6.65 -7.49 -12.72
CA ARG A 64 -6.60 -8.95 -12.51
C ARG A 64 -5.90 -9.73 -13.62
N ILE A 65 -5.60 -9.10 -14.75
CA ILE A 65 -4.86 -9.69 -15.88
C ILE A 65 -3.37 -9.29 -15.87
N GLY A 66 -2.88 -8.65 -14.80
CA GLY A 66 -1.46 -8.31 -14.63
C GLY A 66 -0.99 -7.09 -15.41
N SER A 67 -1.92 -6.26 -15.91
CA SER A 67 -1.61 -4.98 -16.54
C SER A 67 -1.67 -3.85 -15.51
N PHE A 68 -0.77 -2.89 -15.67
CA PHE A 68 -0.51 -1.82 -14.72
C PHE A 68 -0.78 -0.47 -15.36
N GLY A 69 -1.51 0.38 -14.64
CA GLY A 69 -1.86 1.72 -15.08
C GLY A 69 -1.61 2.75 -13.98
N TRP A 70 -0.77 3.74 -14.28
CA TRP A 70 -0.60 4.91 -13.42
C TRP A 70 -1.74 5.90 -13.61
N LYS A 71 -2.46 6.19 -12.53
CA LYS A 71 -3.43 7.28 -12.44
C LYS A 71 -2.85 8.41 -11.60
N ASP A 72 -2.94 9.62 -12.14
CA ASP A 72 -2.63 10.85 -11.41
C ASP A 72 -3.84 11.23 -10.54
N HIS A 73 -3.65 11.27 -9.23
CA HIS A 73 -4.69 11.63 -8.25
C HIS A 73 -4.46 13.02 -7.63
N ARG A 74 -3.51 13.80 -8.14
CA ARG A 74 -3.32 15.18 -7.67
C ARG A 74 -4.58 15.98 -7.86
N GLN A 75 -5.13 16.50 -6.78
CA GLN A 75 -6.18 17.51 -6.87
C GLN A 75 -5.54 18.84 -7.29
N ARG A 76 -6.13 19.51 -8.28
CA ARG A 76 -5.61 20.78 -8.84
C ARG A 76 -5.51 21.93 -7.82
N ARG A 77 -6.12 21.79 -6.64
CA ARG A 77 -6.15 22.80 -5.57
C ARG A 77 -5.49 22.36 -4.27
N ALA A 78 -5.05 21.11 -4.16
CA ALA A 78 -4.40 20.60 -2.97
C ALA A 78 -2.93 21.08 -2.92
N GLY A 79 -2.34 21.04 -1.72
CA GLY A 79 -0.96 21.43 -1.47
C GLY A 79 0.09 20.64 -2.26
N TYR A 80 1.37 20.95 -2.06
CA TYR A 80 2.46 20.23 -2.73
C TYR A 80 2.58 18.78 -2.21
N LYS A 81 2.19 17.82 -3.06
CA LYS A 81 2.21 16.36 -2.81
C LYS A 81 3.50 15.68 -3.32
N GLY A 82 4.66 16.32 -3.19
CA GLY A 82 5.93 15.83 -3.73
C GLY A 82 7.04 15.68 -2.69
N THR A 83 8.25 15.40 -3.14
CA THR A 83 9.45 15.21 -2.30
C THR A 83 10.49 16.29 -2.57
N SER A 84 11.43 16.52 -1.65
CA SER A 84 12.59 17.42 -1.83
C SER A 84 13.71 16.83 -2.72
N GLY A 85 13.35 15.94 -3.66
CA GLY A 85 14.26 15.32 -4.63
C GLY A 85 14.43 13.81 -4.46
N GLY A 86 13.98 13.23 -3.35
CA GLY A 86 13.97 11.77 -3.15
C GLY A 86 12.79 11.07 -3.83
N ILE A 87 12.70 9.75 -3.68
CA ILE A 87 11.58 8.95 -4.20
C ILE A 87 10.83 8.32 -3.03
N ALA A 88 9.53 8.53 -2.96
CA ALA A 88 8.65 7.82 -2.03
C ALA A 88 7.80 6.80 -2.79
N VAL A 89 7.76 5.56 -2.29
CA VAL A 89 6.92 4.49 -2.81
C VAL A 89 6.19 3.83 -1.66
N CYS A 90 4.87 3.71 -1.77
CA CYS A 90 4.02 3.06 -0.79
C CYS A 90 3.37 1.81 -1.40
N ILE A 91 3.38 0.70 -0.67
CA ILE A 91 2.56 -0.48 -0.94
C ILE A 91 1.57 -0.62 0.22
N SER A 92 0.27 -0.53 -0.06
CA SER A 92 -0.78 -0.59 0.96
C SER A 92 -1.86 -1.61 0.64
N ALA A 93 -2.61 -2.00 1.67
CA ALA A 93 -3.76 -2.88 1.54
C ALA A 93 -4.98 -2.08 1.07
N CYS A 94 -5.52 -2.38 -0.11
CA CYS A 94 -6.73 -1.75 -0.62
C CYS A 94 -7.94 -2.69 -0.42
N ASP A 95 -9.07 -2.13 0.02
CA ASP A 95 -10.32 -2.86 0.20
C ASP A 95 -11.27 -2.56 -0.98
N ASP A 96 -11.86 -3.60 -1.55
CA ASP A 96 -12.85 -3.47 -2.62
C ASP A 96 -14.16 -2.92 -2.04
N LYS A 97 -14.31 -1.59 -2.02
CA LYS A 97 -15.55 -0.76 -1.98
C LYS A 97 -16.66 -1.05 -0.96
N ASP A 98 -16.63 -2.15 -0.23
CA ASP A 98 -17.72 -2.62 0.63
C ASP A 98 -17.43 -2.43 2.12
N GLY A 99 -16.31 -1.75 2.46
CA GLY A 99 -15.98 -1.33 3.82
C GLY A 99 -15.83 -2.46 4.83
N LYS A 100 -15.61 -3.69 4.37
CA LYS A 100 -15.40 -4.85 5.23
C LYS A 100 -13.92 -5.03 5.48
N ALA A 101 -13.44 -4.45 6.59
CA ALA A 101 -12.08 -4.61 7.11
C ALA A 101 -11.51 -6.01 6.85
N ALA A 102 -10.80 -6.16 5.73
CA ALA A 102 -10.15 -7.42 5.40
C ALA A 102 -9.03 -7.69 6.39
N SER A 103 -8.67 -8.96 6.57
CA SER A 103 -7.68 -9.38 7.58
C SER A 103 -6.37 -8.61 7.41
N LYS A 104 -6.02 -7.80 8.42
CA LYS A 104 -4.94 -6.79 8.50
C LYS A 104 -3.52 -7.38 8.53
N SER A 105 -3.34 -8.56 7.94
CA SER A 105 -2.08 -9.32 7.95
C SER A 105 -1.71 -9.91 6.59
N ALA A 106 -2.62 -9.90 5.61
CA ALA A 106 -2.36 -10.56 4.33
C ALA A 106 -1.32 -9.81 3.48
N LEU A 107 -1.27 -8.47 3.57
CA LEU A 107 -0.26 -7.68 2.87
C LEU A 107 1.13 -7.95 3.44
N THR A 108 1.31 -7.75 4.75
CA THR A 108 2.61 -7.92 5.42
C THR A 108 3.12 -9.36 5.27
N TYR A 109 2.25 -10.36 5.49
CA TYR A 109 2.63 -11.76 5.33
C TYR A 109 3.06 -12.08 3.91
N SER A 110 2.26 -11.69 2.90
CA SER A 110 2.58 -12.00 1.50
C SER A 110 3.89 -11.35 1.05
N PHE A 111 4.18 -10.13 1.51
CA PHE A 111 5.46 -9.47 1.29
C PHE A 111 6.62 -10.28 1.87
N LEU A 112 6.53 -10.66 3.15
CA LEU A 112 7.60 -11.41 3.84
C LEU A 112 7.88 -12.75 3.15
N GLN A 113 6.85 -13.48 2.72
CA GLN A 113 7.01 -14.73 1.98
C GLN A 113 7.73 -14.51 0.65
N VAL A 114 7.26 -13.56 -0.16
CA VAL A 114 7.81 -13.30 -1.49
C VAL A 114 9.28 -12.86 -1.42
N MET A 115 9.63 -12.06 -0.41
CA MET A 115 11.00 -11.59 -0.21
C MET A 115 11.98 -12.70 0.22
N GLN A 116 11.49 -13.76 0.87
CA GLN A 116 12.32 -14.92 1.24
C GLN A 116 12.61 -15.82 0.03
N ASP A 117 11.64 -15.98 -0.86
CA ASP A 117 11.71 -16.99 -1.93
C ASP A 117 12.25 -16.47 -3.26
N VAL A 118 12.15 -15.16 -3.53
CA VAL A 118 12.43 -14.62 -4.88
C VAL A 118 13.53 -13.56 -4.85
N PRO A 119 14.76 -13.89 -5.29
CA PRO A 119 15.82 -12.90 -5.41
C PRO A 119 15.56 -11.96 -6.60
N LYS A 120 15.95 -10.68 -6.45
CA LYS A 120 15.92 -9.64 -7.51
C LYS A 120 14.54 -9.47 -8.15
N LEU A 121 13.62 -8.90 -7.38
CA LEU A 121 12.27 -8.58 -7.85
C LEU A 121 12.23 -7.23 -8.57
N THR A 122 11.40 -7.13 -9.60
CA THR A 122 10.87 -5.83 -10.05
C THR A 122 9.60 -5.51 -9.28
N TYR A 123 9.19 -4.25 -9.22
CA TYR A 123 7.93 -3.88 -8.53
C TYR A 123 6.73 -4.65 -9.07
N GLY A 124 6.64 -4.82 -10.40
CA GLY A 124 5.57 -5.60 -11.02
C GLY A 124 5.61 -7.08 -10.64
N ARG A 125 6.81 -7.68 -10.53
CA ARG A 125 6.94 -9.08 -10.06
C ARG A 125 6.61 -9.24 -8.59
N LEU A 126 7.01 -8.28 -7.75
CA LEU A 126 6.69 -8.25 -6.33
C LEU A 126 5.17 -8.21 -6.13
N LEU A 127 4.48 -7.25 -6.76
CA LEU A 127 3.03 -7.09 -6.63
C LEU A 127 2.27 -8.32 -7.14
N ASN A 128 2.67 -8.87 -8.29
CA ASN A 128 2.10 -10.11 -8.82
C ASN A 128 2.26 -11.28 -7.84
N ALA A 129 3.48 -11.48 -7.32
CA ALA A 129 3.76 -12.57 -6.41
C ALA A 129 2.98 -12.44 -5.09
N MET A 130 2.91 -11.22 -4.52
CA MET A 130 2.08 -10.94 -3.34
C MET A 130 0.61 -11.26 -3.60
N LEU A 131 0.06 -10.81 -4.73
CA LEU A 131 -1.31 -11.10 -5.14
C LEU A 131 -1.57 -12.60 -5.28
N PHE A 132 -0.63 -13.35 -5.89
CA PHE A 132 -0.73 -14.81 -5.97
C PHE A 132 -0.71 -15.47 -4.60
N THR A 133 0.18 -15.06 -3.69
CA THR A 133 0.24 -15.58 -2.31
C THR A 133 -1.09 -15.37 -1.58
N ILE A 134 -1.69 -14.17 -1.69
CA ILE A 134 -3.00 -13.85 -1.11
C ILE A 134 -4.09 -14.75 -1.74
N GLN A 135 -4.08 -14.95 -3.06
CA GLN A 135 -5.06 -15.81 -3.75
C GLN A 135 -4.91 -17.30 -3.44
N TRP A 136 -3.69 -17.78 -3.21
CA TRP A 136 -3.45 -19.17 -2.86
C TRP A 136 -3.86 -19.47 -1.41
N ALA A 137 -3.62 -18.52 -0.50
CA ALA A 137 -4.15 -18.57 0.86
C ALA A 137 -5.68 -18.60 0.87
N LYS A 138 -6.35 -17.75 0.05
CA LYS A 138 -7.81 -17.81 -0.17
C LYS A 138 -8.32 -19.18 -0.55
N ALA A 139 -7.60 -19.85 -1.45
CA ALA A 139 -7.99 -21.14 -2.00
C ALA A 139 -7.75 -22.31 -1.03
N GLY A 140 -7.25 -22.05 0.19
CA GLY A 140 -6.89 -23.09 1.17
C GLY A 140 -5.72 -23.97 0.72
N LYS A 141 -4.95 -23.51 -0.28
CA LYS A 141 -3.81 -24.27 -0.86
C LYS A 141 -2.51 -24.07 -0.09
N ILE A 142 -2.44 -23.06 0.76
CA ILE A 142 -1.31 -22.76 1.63
C ILE A 142 -1.87 -22.50 3.02
N GLU A 143 -1.36 -23.21 4.02
CA GLU A 143 -1.70 -22.98 5.43
C GLU A 143 -0.86 -21.82 5.95
N LEU A 144 -1.51 -20.70 6.27
CA LEU A 144 -0.86 -19.55 6.89
C LEU A 144 -0.54 -19.89 8.34
N LYS A 145 0.65 -20.45 8.60
CA LYS A 145 1.08 -20.80 9.96
C LYS A 145 1.36 -19.53 10.77
N GLY A 146 0.41 -19.16 11.63
CA GLY A 146 0.62 -18.11 12.63
C GLY A 146 -0.61 -17.27 12.97
N GLN A 147 -1.73 -17.88 13.34
CA GLN A 147 -2.71 -17.42 14.34
C GLN A 147 -4.00 -18.24 14.23
N ASP A 148 -4.65 -18.51 15.37
CA ASP A 148 -6.02 -19.03 15.47
C ASP A 148 -7.00 -18.13 14.70
N LEU A 149 -7.11 -18.32 13.39
CA LEU A 149 -8.20 -17.76 12.58
C LEU A 149 -9.23 -18.87 12.38
N ALA A 150 -10.10 -18.99 13.39
CA ALA A 150 -11.22 -19.89 13.38
C ALA A 150 -12.03 -19.77 12.09
N ARG A 151 -12.21 -20.93 11.41
CA ARG A 151 -13.36 -21.31 10.58
C ARG A 151 -14.35 -20.18 10.31
N THR A 152 -14.32 -19.55 9.13
CA THR A 152 -15.48 -19.47 8.21
C THR A 152 -15.18 -18.64 6.96
N THR A 153 -15.65 -19.19 5.84
CA THR A 153 -16.08 -18.54 4.59
C THR A 153 -15.05 -17.79 3.73
N SER A 154 -15.09 -18.18 2.46
CA SER A 154 -14.47 -17.69 1.22
C SER A 154 -14.57 -16.18 0.92
N GLN A 155 -14.98 -15.35 1.88
CA GLN A 155 -15.25 -13.91 1.71
C GLN A 155 -14.23 -12.99 2.41
N GLN A 156 -13.22 -13.52 3.10
CA GLN A 156 -12.37 -12.76 4.05
C GLN A 156 -11.11 -12.08 3.47
N TYR A 157 -10.89 -12.12 2.16
CA TYR A 157 -9.55 -11.84 1.62
C TYR A 157 -9.55 -10.83 0.46
N ALA A 158 -10.50 -9.91 0.36
CA ALA A 158 -10.63 -8.98 -0.77
C ALA A 158 -9.50 -7.91 -0.90
N GLN A 159 -8.31 -8.15 -0.34
CA GLN A 159 -7.18 -7.23 -0.48
C GLN A 159 -6.48 -7.42 -1.82
N GLU A 160 -6.39 -6.33 -2.58
CA GLU A 160 -5.48 -6.20 -3.72
C GLU A 160 -4.36 -5.23 -3.28
N PRO A 161 -3.07 -5.62 -3.32
CA PRO A 161 -1.99 -4.72 -2.97
C PRO A 161 -1.99 -3.53 -3.93
N GLN A 162 -1.98 -2.34 -3.36
CA GLN A 162 -1.98 -1.09 -4.12
C GLN A 162 -0.61 -0.44 -4.02
N LEU A 163 -0.14 0.11 -5.14
CA LEU A 163 1.14 0.81 -5.22
C LEU A 163 0.86 2.29 -5.46
N SER A 164 1.43 3.17 -4.66
CA SER A 164 1.48 4.61 -4.91
C SER A 164 2.92 5.14 -4.85
N SER A 165 3.18 6.26 -5.52
CA SER A 165 4.54 6.79 -5.70
C SER A 165 4.56 8.30 -5.91
N SER A 166 5.65 8.94 -5.49
CA SER A 166 5.96 10.35 -5.78
C SER A 166 6.25 10.61 -7.26
N GLU A 167 6.64 9.58 -8.01
CA GLU A 167 6.89 9.62 -9.45
C GLU A 167 6.34 8.38 -10.19
N LYS A 168 6.02 8.53 -11.47
CA LYS A 168 5.70 7.37 -12.32
C LYS A 168 6.98 6.69 -12.77
N PHE A 169 6.99 5.36 -12.76
CA PHE A 169 8.09 4.56 -13.30
C PHE A 169 7.57 3.28 -13.94
N ASP A 170 8.38 2.68 -14.81
CA ASP A 170 8.05 1.38 -15.37
C ASP A 170 8.28 0.28 -14.32
N ILE A 171 7.18 -0.21 -13.76
CA ILE A 171 7.23 -1.19 -12.70
C ILE A 171 7.70 -2.57 -13.18
N SER A 172 7.62 -2.84 -14.49
CA SER A 172 8.02 -4.12 -15.06
C SER A 172 9.54 -4.26 -15.11
N THR A 173 10.25 -3.12 -15.20
CA THR A 173 11.71 -3.06 -15.31
C THR A 173 12.40 -2.49 -14.07
N LYS A 174 11.75 -1.62 -13.29
CA LYS A 174 12.31 -1.04 -12.06
C LYS A 174 12.48 -2.14 -11.00
N LEU A 175 13.72 -2.35 -10.57
CA LEU A 175 14.04 -3.27 -9.48
C LEU A 175 13.55 -2.74 -8.14
N PHE A 176 12.98 -3.63 -7.34
CA PHE A 176 12.73 -3.44 -5.93
C PHE A 176 14.01 -3.79 -5.17
N ILE A 177 14.57 -2.82 -4.46
CA ILE A 177 15.83 -2.92 -3.71
C ILE A 177 15.58 -2.24 -2.37
N ILE A 178 15.79 -2.99 -1.29
CA ILE A 178 15.76 -2.54 0.11
C ILE A 178 17.12 -2.79 0.77
#